data_AF-A0A7V9RJB8-F1
#
_entry.id   AF-A0A7V9RJB8-F1
#
_cell.length_a   1.000
_cell.length_b   1.000
_cell.length_c   1.000
_cell.angle_alpha   90.00
_cell.angle_beta   90.00
_cell.angle_gamma   90.00
#
_symmetry.space_group_name_H-M   'P 1'
#
loop_
_entity.id
_entity.type
_entity.pdbx_description
1 polymer ?
#
loop_
_entity_poly.entity_id
_entity_poly.type
_entity_poly.pdbx_seq_one_letter_code
_entity_poly.pdbx_strand_id
1 'polypeptide(L)' 'MAEIRARAAAQKPSCKECFFGCNNLCALGLDEPCPTFRPDDPSGLVPLRQPSLLPRSPAEEAAQPLAQTA' A
#
# COMPACT_ATOMS: atom_id res chain seq x y z
N MET A 1 -41.48 4.18 4.81
CA MET A 1 -41.01 2.89 4.26
C MET A 1 -39.50 3.00 4.07
N ALA A 2 -38.69 2.65 5.08
CA ALA A 2 -37.24 2.68 4.98
C ALA A 2 -36.76 1.25 4.66
N GLU A 3 -36.39 1.01 3.41
CA GLU A 3 -35.90 -0.30 2.97
C GLU A 3 -34.47 -0.49 3.48
N ILE A 4 -34.33 -1.31 4.51
CA ILE A 4 -33.04 -1.81 5.00
C ILE A 4 -32.47 -2.71 3.89
N ARG A 5 -31.50 -2.19 3.13
CA ARG A 5 -30.76 -2.99 2.14
C ARG A 5 -30.02 -4.12 2.88
N ALA A 6 -30.42 -5.36 2.60
CA ALA A 6 -29.71 -6.53 3.06
C ALA A 6 -28.23 -6.46 2.60
N ARG A 7 -27.29 -6.58 3.54
CA ARG A 7 -25.86 -6.74 3.20
C ARG A 7 -25.73 -8.04 2.43
N ALA A 8 -25.51 -7.94 1.12
CA ALA A 8 -25.09 -9.07 0.30
C ALA A 8 -23.90 -9.75 1.01
N ALA A 9 -23.96 -11.07 1.15
CA ALA A 9 -22.85 -11.84 1.69
C ALA A 9 -21.59 -11.50 0.88
N ALA A 10 -20.66 -10.77 1.49
CA ALA A 10 -19.47 -10.30 0.80
C ALA A 10 -18.68 -11.51 0.32
N GLN A 11 -18.52 -11.65 -1.00
CA GLN A 11 -17.55 -12.58 -1.55
C GLN A 11 -16.18 -12.28 -0.93
N LYS A 12 -15.44 -13.33 -0.57
CA LYS A 12 -14.08 -13.17 -0.05
C LYS A 12 -13.25 -12.48 -1.15
N PRO A 13 -12.63 -11.33 -0.88
CA PRO A 13 -11.88 -10.61 -1.89
C PRO A 13 -10.70 -11.44 -2.38
N SER A 14 -10.45 -11.46 -3.69
CA SER A 14 -9.26 -12.09 -4.30
C SER A 14 -8.19 -11.04 -4.63
N CYS A 15 -6.93 -11.47 -4.75
CA CYS A 15 -5.85 -10.60 -5.23
C CYS A 15 -6.11 -10.04 -6.64
N LYS A 16 -6.90 -10.76 -7.47
CA LYS A 16 -7.29 -10.29 -8.80
C LYS A 16 -8.14 -9.02 -8.75
N GLU A 17 -8.79 -8.74 -7.62
CA GLU A 17 -9.65 -7.59 -7.39
C GLU A 17 -8.95 -6.46 -6.61
N CYS A 18 -7.67 -6.62 -6.26
CA CYS A 18 -6.90 -5.55 -5.63
C CYS A 18 -6.36 -4.59 -6.69
N PHE A 19 -6.14 -3.33 -6.31
CA PHE A 19 -5.58 -2.30 -7.18
C PHE A 19 -4.33 -2.79 -7.94
N PHE A 20 -3.40 -3.45 -7.26
CA PHE A 20 -2.18 -3.96 -7.90
C PHE A 20 -2.45 -5.12 -8.85
N GLY A 21 -3.43 -5.98 -8.55
CA GLY A 21 -3.83 -7.10 -9.40
C GLY A 21 -4.49 -6.62 -10.69
N CYS A 22 -5.46 -5.71 -10.58
CA CYS A 22 -6.12 -5.06 -11.72
C CYS A 22 -5.13 -4.39 -12.67
N ASN A 23 -4.03 -3.84 -12.14
CA ASN A 23 -2.99 -3.13 -12.89
C ASN A 23 -1.79 -4.02 -13.28
N ASN A 24 -1.80 -5.33 -12.99
CA ASN A 24 -0.66 -6.25 -13.20
C ASN A 24 0.65 -5.80 -12.50
N LEU A 25 0.54 -5.11 -11.38
CA LEU A 25 1.63 -4.62 -10.53
C LEU A 25 1.81 -5.45 -9.25
N CYS A 26 1.01 -6.49 -9.04
CA CYS A 26 1.10 -7.28 -7.82
C CYS A 26 2.35 -8.17 -7.85
N ALA A 27 3.21 -8.03 -6.84
CA ALA A 27 4.45 -8.82 -6.72
C ALA A 27 4.18 -10.28 -6.32
N LEU A 28 3.01 -10.57 -5.74
CA LEU A 28 2.67 -11.88 -5.21
C LEU A 28 1.64 -12.52 -6.15
N GLY A 29 2.05 -13.53 -6.92
CA GLY A 29 1.18 -14.29 -7.82
C GLY A 29 0.21 -15.24 -7.08
N LEU A 30 -0.51 -14.73 -6.08
CA LEU A 30 -1.43 -15.47 -5.23
C LEU A 30 -2.88 -15.29 -5.73
N ASP A 31 -3.71 -16.32 -5.56
CA ASP A 31 -5.16 -16.21 -5.79
C ASP A 31 -5.90 -15.63 -4.56
N GLU A 32 -5.29 -15.71 -3.38
CA GLU A 32 -5.78 -15.15 -2.11
C GLU A 32 -5.39 -13.67 -1.95
N PRO A 33 -6.14 -12.85 -1.17
CA PRO A 33 -5.84 -11.42 -1.03
C PRO A 33 -4.42 -11.21 -0.48
N CYS A 34 -3.61 -10.44 -1.19
CA CYS A 34 -2.22 -10.21 -0.80
C CYS A 34 -2.12 -9.40 0.51
N PRO A 35 -0.99 -9.48 1.25
CA PRO A 35 -0.78 -8.69 2.48
C PRO A 35 -0.88 -7.17 2.26
N THR A 36 -0.70 -6.71 1.04
CA THR A 36 -0.81 -5.31 0.62
C THR A 36 -2.16 -4.98 -0.04
N PHE A 37 -3.18 -5.84 0.13
CA PHE A 37 -4.49 -5.67 -0.52
C PHE A 37 -5.04 -4.24 -0.31
N ARG A 38 -5.33 -3.58 -1.42
CA ARG A 38 -6.03 -2.30 -1.50
C ARG A 38 -7.15 -2.45 -2.51
N PRO A 39 -8.41 -2.08 -2.17
CA PRO A 39 -9.50 -2.14 -3.12
C PRO A 39 -9.24 -1.19 -4.30
N ASP A 40 -9.64 -1.62 -5.51
CA ASP A 40 -9.55 -0.81 -6.73
C ASP A 40 -10.71 0.21 -6.78
N ASP A 41 -10.62 1.26 -5.96
CA ASP A 41 -11.58 2.36 -5.92
C ASP A 41 -11.22 3.45 -6.95
N PRO A 42 -12.19 4.17 -7.56
CA PRO A 42 -11.93 5.27 -8.48
C PRO A 42 -11.03 6.39 -7.92
N SER A 43 -10.91 6.55 -6.61
CA SER A 43 -9.95 7.48 -6.00
C SER A 43 -8.49 7.04 -6.13
N GLY A 44 -8.24 5.77 -6.46
CA GLY A 44 -6.91 5.19 -6.61
C GLY A 44 -6.11 5.15 -5.31
N LEU A 45 -4.79 4.96 -5.45
CA LEU A 45 -3.87 5.04 -4.31
C LEU A 45 -3.61 6.51 -3.97
N VAL A 46 -4.19 6.99 -2.88
CA VAL A 46 -3.90 8.33 -2.34
C VAL A 46 -2.65 8.25 -1.47
N PRO A 47 -1.51 8.84 -1.89
CA PRO A 47 -0.32 8.87 -1.06
C PRO A 47 -0.58 9.75 0.17
N LEU A 48 -0.08 9.31 1.32
CA LEU A 48 -0.05 10.16 2.50
C LEU A 48 0.87 11.37 2.22
N ARG A 49 0.53 12.52 2.80
CA ARG A 49 1.41 13.70 2.77
C ARG A 49 2.75 13.35 3.42
N GLN A 50 3.78 13.13 2.61
CA GLN A 50 5.13 12.89 3.10
C GLN A 50 5.64 14.15 3.84
N PRO A 51 6.24 14.01 5.04
CA PRO A 51 6.84 15.15 5.74
C PRO A 51 8.03 15.69 4.94
N SER A 52 8.35 16.96 5.18
CA SER A 52 9.55 17.59 4.60
C SER A 52 10.81 16.87 5.07
N LEU A 53 11.72 16.61 4.14
CA LEU A 53 13.04 16.09 4.47
C LEU A 53 13.80 17.16 5.25
N LEU A 54 14.34 16.79 6.41
CA LEU A 54 15.21 17.66 7.19
C LEU A 54 16.66 17.43 6.74
N PRO A 55 17.45 18.49 6.48
CA PRO A 55 18.87 18.32 6.24
C PRO A 55 19.53 17.75 7.50
N ARG A 56 20.44 16.78 7.32
CA ARG A 56 21.27 16.31 8.43
C ARG A 56 22.24 17.42 8.82
N SER A 57 22.49 17.59 10.10
CA SER A 57 23.57 18.48 10.53
C SER A 57 24.94 17.88 10.15
N PRO A 58 25.97 18.71 9.92
CA PRO A 58 27.32 18.21 9.67
C PRO A 58 27.89 17.38 10.82
N ALA A 59 27.41 17.58 12.06
CA ALA A 59 27.75 16.74 13.21
C ALA A 59 27.12 15.34 13.11
N GLU A 60 25.89 15.23 12.60
CA GLU A 60 25.21 13.95 12.33
C GLU A 60 25.79 13.24 11.11
N GLU A 61 26.27 13.99 10.12
CA GLU A 61 26.98 13.42 8.96
C GLU A 61 28.31 12.77 9.38
N ALA A 62 29.09 13.45 10.23
CA ALA A 62 30.37 12.97 10.73
C ALA A 62 30.25 11.77 11.69
N ALA A 63 29.06 11.55 12.26
CA ALA A 63 28.78 10.45 13.20
C ALA A 63 28.38 9.13 12.52
N GLN A 64 28.20 9.11 11.20
CA GLN A 64 27.89 7.86 10.48
C GLN A 64 29.17 7.03 10.35
N PRO A 65 29.26 5.85 11.00
CA PRO A 65 30.35 4.94 10.67
C PRO A 65 30.17 4.51 9.21
N LEU A 66 31.25 4.58 8.43
CA LEU A 66 31.34 3.99 7.10
C LEU A 66 31.14 2.47 7.20
N ALA A 67 29.90 2.02 7.33
CA ALA A 67 29.50 0.64 7.08
C ALA A 67 29.16 0.51 5.60
N GLN A 68 30.18 0.57 4.76
CA GLN A 68 30.13 0.10 3.39
C GLN A 68 31.41 -0.71 3.15
N THR A 69 31.42 -1.96 3.64
CA THR A 69 32.26 -3.00 3.06
C THR A 69 31.35 -3.81 2.15
N ALA A 70 31.76 -3.89 0.89
CA ALA A 70 31.07 -4.62 -0.17
C ALA A 70 31.44 -6.11 -0.11
#